data_AF-A0A529PXL3-F1
#
_entry.id   AF-A0A529PXL3-F1
#
_cell.length_a   1.000
_cell.length_b   1.000
_cell.length_c   1.000
_cell.angle_alpha   90.00
_cell.angle_beta   90.00
_cell.angle_gamma   90.00
#
_symmetry.space_group_name_H-M   'P 1'
#
loop_
_entity.id
_entity.type
_entity.pdbx_description
1 polymer ?
#
loop_
_entity_poly.entity_id
_entity_poly.type
_entity_poly.pdbx_seq_one_letter_code
_entity_poly.pdbx_strand_id
1 'polypeptide(L)'
;KAVRLKVLELQRPQPPLPDLVYCFAPLKQGRLDYLVQKAVEMGAGVLQPVITQHTQVAKPGIERLRANVVEAAEQCGILAVPEVREAEKLDRLLA
;
A
#
# COMPACT_ATOMS: atom_id res chain seq x y z
N LYS A 1 1.33 26.37 16.03
CA LYS A 1 2.79 26.12 16.04
C LYS A 1 3.29 26.12 14.59
N ALA A 2 4.40 26.80 14.29
CA ALA A 2 4.98 26.83 12.94
C ALA A 2 6.39 26.23 12.98
N VAL A 3 6.71 25.38 12.01
CA VAL A 3 8.03 24.78 11.81
C VAL A 3 8.55 25.25 10.45
N ARG A 4 9.84 25.62 10.37
CA ARG A 4 10.53 25.95 9.12
C ARG A 4 11.67 24.98 8.91
N LEU A 5 11.77 24.43 7.71
CA LEU A 5 12.82 23.49 7.31
C LEU A 5 13.53 24.03 6.06
N LYS A 6 14.84 23.77 5.94
CA LYS A 6 15.62 24.04 4.73
C LYS A 6 16.23 22.71 4.28
N VAL A 7 15.95 22.32 3.03
CA VAL A 7 16.61 21.17 2.40
C VAL A 7 18.09 21.52 2.21
N LEU A 8 18.99 20.63 2.61
CA LEU A 8 20.44 20.83 2.53
C LEU A 8 21.03 20.08 1.35
N GLU A 9 20.98 18.75 1.40
CA GLU A 9 21.57 17.87 0.40
C GLU A 9 20.77 16.56 0.26
N LEU A 10 20.92 15.89 -0.88
CA LEU A 10 20.31 14.60 -1.16
C LEU A 10 21.19 13.48 -0.59
N GLN A 11 20.69 12.72 0.38
CA GLN A 11 21.46 11.62 0.98
C GLN A 11 21.37 10.31 0.20
N ARG A 12 20.26 10.07 -0.50
CA ARG A 12 20.02 8.83 -1.26
C ARG A 12 19.01 9.09 -2.39
N PRO A 13 19.26 8.62 -3.63
CA PRO A 13 18.25 8.69 -4.68
C PRO A 13 17.05 7.80 -4.35
N GLN A 14 15.89 8.13 -4.89
CA GLN A 14 14.72 7.26 -4.80
C GLN A 14 14.97 5.98 -5.62
N PRO A 15 14.85 4.78 -5.04
CA PRO A 15 14.98 3.54 -5.79
C PRO A 15 13.75 3.32 -6.68
N PRO A 16 13.84 2.45 -7.70
CA PRO A 16 12.65 2.02 -8.43
C PRO A 16 11.66 1.32 -7.49
N LEU A 17 10.38 1.30 -7.87
CA LEU A 17 9.40 0.47 -7.18
C LEU A 17 9.74 -1.02 -7.35
N PRO A 18 9.55 -1.83 -6.30
CA PRO A 18 9.57 -3.28 -6.45
C PRO A 18 8.55 -3.75 -7.51
N ASP A 19 8.83 -4.86 -8.17
CA ASP A 19 7.95 -5.45 -9.19
C ASP A 19 6.88 -6.39 -8.59
N LEU A 20 6.91 -6.61 -7.27
CA LEU A 20 5.93 -7.44 -6.57
C LEU A 20 4.55 -6.77 -6.51
N VAL A 21 3.59 -7.39 -7.18
CA VAL A 21 2.16 -7.07 -7.04
C VAL A 21 1.55 -7.97 -5.97
N TYR A 22 1.19 -7.39 -4.84
CA TYR A 22 0.54 -8.10 -3.75
C TYR A 22 -0.98 -8.07 -3.91
N CYS A 23 -1.50 -9.14 -4.49
CA CYS A 23 -2.94 -9.38 -4.65
C CYS A 23 -3.52 -10.00 -3.37
N PHE A 24 -4.52 -9.34 -2.76
CA PHE A 24 -5.15 -9.86 -1.54
C PHE A 24 -6.66 -9.69 -1.53
N ALA A 25 -7.37 -10.64 -0.91
CA ALA A 25 -8.80 -10.49 -0.62
C ALA A 25 -8.99 -9.57 0.60
N PRO A 26 -9.77 -8.47 0.50
CA PRO A 26 -9.98 -7.56 1.62
C PRO A 26 -10.57 -8.25 2.86
N LEU A 27 -9.92 -8.03 4.02
CA LEU A 27 -10.33 -8.57 5.31
C LEU A 27 -11.28 -7.63 6.05
N LYS A 28 -12.04 -8.16 7.01
CA LYS A 28 -12.83 -7.34 7.94
C LYS A 28 -11.93 -6.39 8.75
N GLN A 29 -12.54 -5.30 9.20
CA GLN A 29 -11.88 -4.15 9.84
C GLN A 29 -10.94 -4.57 10.98
N GLY A 30 -9.75 -3.97 11.05
CA GLY A 30 -8.68 -4.26 12.03
C GLY A 30 -7.53 -5.11 11.47
N ARG A 31 -7.80 -6.16 10.68
CA ARG A 31 -6.74 -6.99 10.07
C ARG A 31 -6.20 -6.45 8.76
N LEU A 32 -7.02 -5.66 8.06
CA LEU A 32 -6.65 -5.07 6.78
C LEU A 32 -5.50 -4.06 6.92
N ASP A 33 -5.53 -3.22 7.95
CA ASP A 33 -4.51 -2.19 8.17
C ASP A 33 -3.16 -2.85 8.49
N TYR A 34 -3.16 -3.89 9.34
CA TYR A 34 -1.97 -4.70 9.61
C TYR A 34 -1.40 -5.38 8.36
N LEU A 35 -2.27 -5.99 7.53
CA LEU A 35 -1.85 -6.62 6.27
C LEU A 35 -1.20 -5.62 5.32
N VAL A 36 -1.76 -4.41 5.22
CA VAL A 36 -1.23 -3.33 4.38
C VAL A 36 0.12 -2.86 4.87
N GLN A 37 0.26 -2.64 6.19
CA GLN A 37 1.54 -2.30 6.80
C GLN A 37 2.61 -3.37 6.48
N LYS A 38 2.29 -4.66 6.67
CA LYS A 38 3.25 -5.73 6.42
C LYS A 38 3.59 -5.91 4.95
N ALA A 39 2.64 -5.69 4.04
CA ALA A 39 2.94 -5.70 2.61
C ALA A 39 3.97 -4.64 2.23
N VAL A 40 3.87 -3.43 2.81
CA VAL A 40 4.84 -2.34 2.59
C VAL A 40 6.20 -2.70 3.19
N GLU A 41 6.25 -3.14 4.45
CA GLU A 41 7.49 -3.55 5.13
C GLU A 41 8.24 -4.67 4.40
N MET A 42 7.50 -5.60 3.76
CA MET A 42 8.07 -6.72 3.01
C MET A 42 8.45 -6.38 1.56
N GLY A 43 8.22 -5.13 1.11
CA GLY A 43 8.64 -4.67 -0.21
C GLY A 43 7.67 -4.96 -1.35
N ALA A 44 6.36 -4.98 -1.11
CA ALA A 44 5.39 -4.92 -2.21
C ALA A 44 5.55 -3.60 -2.98
N GLY A 45 5.50 -3.63 -4.31
CA GLY A 45 5.47 -2.42 -5.14
C GLY A 45 4.06 -1.95 -5.46
N VAL A 46 3.11 -2.89 -5.47
CA VAL A 46 1.69 -2.62 -5.70
C VAL A 46 0.86 -3.41 -4.69
N LEU A 47 -0.14 -2.77 -4.09
CA LEU A 47 -1.20 -3.41 -3.34
C LEU A 47 -2.45 -3.45 -4.23
N GLN A 48 -2.86 -4.66 -4.62
CA GLN A 48 -4.03 -4.91 -5.47
C GLN A 48 -5.11 -5.62 -4.63
N PRO A 49 -6.14 -4.90 -4.15
CA PRO A 49 -7.30 -5.56 -3.56
C PRO A 49 -8.05 -6.35 -4.62
N VAL A 50 -8.41 -7.60 -4.32
CA VAL A 50 -9.07 -8.52 -5.24
C VAL A 50 -10.37 -9.05 -4.66
N ILE A 51 -11.45 -8.92 -5.42
CA ILE A 51 -12.77 -9.44 -5.03
C ILE A 51 -12.90 -10.86 -5.58
N THR A 52 -12.89 -11.82 -4.66
CA THR A 52 -12.98 -13.26 -4.92
C THR A 52 -14.35 -13.80 -4.48
N GLN A 53 -14.64 -15.07 -4.77
CA GLN A 53 -15.90 -15.74 -4.43
C GLN A 53 -16.28 -15.64 -2.93
N HIS A 54 -15.28 -15.60 -2.03
CA HIS A 54 -15.50 -15.57 -0.57
C HIS A 54 -15.10 -14.23 0.08
N THR A 55 -14.88 -13.18 -0.71
CA THR A 55 -14.57 -11.84 -0.19
C THR A 55 -15.81 -11.24 0.49
N GLN A 56 -15.74 -11.08 1.80
CA GLN A 56 -16.85 -10.54 2.60
C GLN A 56 -16.95 -9.00 2.57
N VAL A 57 -15.82 -8.32 2.31
CA VAL A 57 -15.76 -6.85 2.21
C VAL A 57 -15.41 -6.49 0.78
N ALA A 58 -16.42 -6.19 -0.04
CA ALA A 58 -16.22 -5.97 -1.46
C ALA A 58 -15.58 -4.61 -1.81
N LYS A 59 -15.61 -3.63 -0.90
CA LYS A 59 -15.10 -2.27 -1.13
C LYS A 59 -14.32 -1.76 0.08
N PRO A 60 -13.00 -2.01 0.16
CA PRO A 60 -12.16 -1.38 1.18
C PRO A 60 -12.07 0.13 0.93
N GLY A 61 -11.94 0.93 2.00
CA GLY A 61 -11.73 2.36 1.87
C GLY A 61 -10.33 2.67 1.36
N ILE A 62 -10.18 2.89 0.05
CA ILE A 62 -8.87 3.05 -0.61
C ILE A 62 -8.05 4.21 -0.03
N GLU A 63 -8.68 5.34 0.28
CA GLU A 63 -7.98 6.48 0.91
C GLU A 63 -7.37 6.11 2.26
N ARG A 64 -8.07 5.26 3.05
CA ARG A 64 -7.53 4.76 4.31
C ARG A 64 -6.33 3.83 4.07
N LEU A 65 -6.40 2.98 3.05
CA LEU A 65 -5.29 2.11 2.68
C LEU A 65 -4.07 2.92 2.24
N ARG A 66 -4.26 3.95 1.42
CA ARG A 66 -3.20 4.88 1.00
C ARG A 66 -2.54 5.56 2.19
N ALA A 67 -3.33 6.05 3.14
CA ALA A 67 -2.81 6.65 4.36
C ALA A 67 -1.93 5.66 5.16
N ASN A 68 -2.39 4.42 5.36
CA ASN A 68 -1.60 3.38 6.04
C ASN A 68 -0.31 3.04 5.29
N VAL A 69 -0.34 3.01 3.95
CA VAL A 69 0.85 2.75 3.13
C VAL A 69 1.89 3.85 3.30
N VAL A 70 1.47 5.11 3.28
CA VAL A 70 2.35 6.27 3.51
C VAL A 70 2.95 6.20 4.92
N GLU A 71 2.12 5.98 5.94
CA GLU A 71 2.59 5.86 7.33
C GLU A 71 3.62 4.73 7.50
N ALA A 72 3.34 3.55 6.95
CA ALA A 72 4.26 2.41 7.02
C ALA A 72 5.57 2.70 6.28
N ALA A 73 5.51 3.34 5.11
CA ALA A 73 6.71 3.71 4.36
C ALA A 73 7.56 4.74 5.12
N GLU A 74 6.93 5.74 5.73
CA GLU A 74 7.59 6.75 6.56
C GLU A 74 8.28 6.11 7.78
N GLN A 75 7.60 5.24 8.52
CA GLN A 75 8.15 4.55 9.69
C GLN A 75 9.35 3.66 9.34
N CYS A 76 9.35 3.04 8.16
CA CYS A 76 10.39 2.11 7.72
C CYS A 76 11.49 2.76 6.88
N GLY A 77 11.39 4.05 6.56
CA GLY A 77 12.37 4.74 5.70
C GLY A 77 12.36 4.26 4.25
N ILE A 78 11.22 3.74 3.79
CA ILE A 78 10.99 3.31 2.40
C ILE A 78 10.73 4.54 1.55
N LEU A 79 11.53 4.73 0.50
CA LEU A 79 11.41 5.88 -0.41
C LEU A 79 10.55 5.56 -1.65
N ALA A 80 10.44 4.29 -2.02
CA ALA A 80 9.57 3.83 -3.10
C ALA A 80 8.23 3.40 -2.51
N VAL A 81 7.33 4.37 -2.32
CA VAL A 81 6.03 4.13 -1.69
C VAL A 81 5.12 3.32 -2.63
N PRO A 82 4.60 2.17 -2.19
CA PRO A 82 3.81 1.28 -3.06
C PRO A 82 2.51 1.92 -3.58
N GLU A 83 2.12 1.57 -4.80
CA GLU A 83 0.84 1.97 -5.37
C GLU A 83 -0.31 1.20 -4.71
N VAL A 84 -1.39 1.88 -4.31
CA VAL A 84 -2.65 1.23 -3.91
C VAL A 84 -3.68 1.39 -5.03
N ARG A 85 -4.04 0.27 -5.66
CA ARG A 85 -5.02 0.21 -6.74
C ARG A 85 -6.43 0.06 -6.22
N GLU A 86 -7.39 0.40 -7.07
CA GLU A 86 -8.81 0.11 -6.83
C GLU A 86 -9.04 -1.41 -6.76
N ALA A 87 -10.08 -1.80 -6.01
CA ALA A 87 -10.46 -3.20 -5.92
C ALA A 87 -10.97 -3.73 -7.27
N GLU A 88 -10.43 -4.85 -7.72
CA GLU A 88 -10.78 -5.48 -9.01
C GLU A 88 -11.35 -6.88 -8.80
N LYS A 89 -12.27 -7.32 -9.65
CA LYS A 89 -12.77 -8.71 -9.58
C LYS A 89 -11.68 -9.67 -10.05
N LEU A 90 -11.57 -10.83 -9.40
CA LEU A 90 -10.55 -11.84 -9.74
C LEU A 90 -10.56 -12.20 -11.24
N ASP A 91 -11.74 -12.47 -11.80
CA ASP A 91 -11.88 -12.86 -13.21
C ASP A 91 -11.41 -11.77 -14.18
N ARG A 92 -11.57 -10.49 -13.80
CA ARG A 92 -11.12 -9.35 -14.61
C ARG A 92 -9.64 -9.06 -14.45
N LEU A 93 -9.08 -9.34 -13.27
CA LEU A 93 -7.65 -9.21 -13.02
C LEU A 93 -6.83 -10.25 -13.81
N LEU A 94 -7.39 -11.44 -14.04
CA LEU A 94 -6.74 -12.55 -14.75
C LEU A 94 -6.96 -12.55 -16.27
N ALA A 95 -7.80 -11.66 -16.78
CA ALA A 95 -8.20 -11.59 -18.20
C ALA A 95 -7.12 -10.96 -19.09
#